data_AF-A9HMU1-F1
#
_entry.id   AF-A9HMU1-F1
#
_cell.length_a   1.000
_cell.length_b   1.000
_cell.length_c   1.000
_cell.angle_alpha   90.00
_cell.angle_beta   90.00
_cell.angle_gamma   90.00
#
_symmetry.space_group_name_H-M   'P 1'
#
loop_
_entity.id
_entity.type
_entity.pdbx_description
1 polymer ?
#
loop_
_entity_poly.entity_id
_entity_poly.type
_entity_poly.pdbx_seq_one_letter_code
_entity_poly.pdbx_strand_id
1 'polypeptide(L)'
;MGKPRVDDRRVLSGIIFVNKNGLRWRDAPWEYGPHKTLYNRWKRWGAMGIFIRMMEGLAAEGAEPQTIMIDATYLKAHRTASSLRLKKGLQAV
;
A
#
# COMPACT_ATOMS: atom_id res chain seq x y z
N MET A 1 -21.72 -15.81 -13.95
CA MET A 1 -21.32 -14.42 -14.27
C MET A 1 -20.62 -13.84 -13.05
N GLY A 2 -19.34 -13.47 -13.16
CA GLY A 2 -18.55 -12.93 -12.04
C GLY A 2 -18.78 -11.43 -11.82
N LYS A 3 -18.48 -10.93 -10.62
CA LYS A 3 -18.58 -9.49 -10.31
C LYS A 3 -17.63 -8.70 -11.23
N PRO A 4 -18.11 -7.66 -11.94
CA PRO A 4 -17.26 -6.82 -12.78
C PRO A 4 -16.06 -6.30 -12.00
N ARG A 5 -14.90 -6.20 -12.67
CA ARG A 5 -13.71 -5.61 -12.05
C ARG A 5 -14.02 -4.18 -11.66
N VAL A 6 -13.67 -3.84 -10.44
CA VAL A 6 -13.71 -2.46 -9.97
C VAL A 6 -12.72 -1.64 -10.80
N ASP A 7 -13.13 -0.44 -11.21
CA ASP A 7 -12.28 0.52 -11.92
C ASP A 7 -10.96 0.77 -11.18
N ASP A 8 -9.84 0.57 -11.90
CA ASP A 8 -8.50 0.66 -11.35
C ASP A 8 -8.13 2.12 -10.99
N ARG A 9 -8.68 3.12 -11.71
CA ARG A 9 -8.45 4.54 -11.40
C ARG A 9 -9.11 4.91 -10.07
N ARG A 10 -10.38 4.54 -9.87
CA ARG A 10 -11.08 4.73 -8.60
C ARG A 10 -10.36 4.07 -7.42
N VAL A 11 -9.85 2.85 -7.60
CA VAL A 11 -9.10 2.14 -6.56
C VAL A 11 -7.78 2.86 -6.24
N LEU A 12 -7.05 3.30 -7.27
CA LEU A 12 -5.80 4.04 -7.09
C LEU A 12 -6.05 5.36 -6.33
N SER A 13 -7.11 6.10 -6.68
CA SER A 13 -7.51 7.32 -5.95
C SER A 13 -7.77 7.03 -4.47
N GLY A 14 -8.48 5.94 -4.15
CA GLY A 14 -8.73 5.55 -2.76
C GLY A 14 -7.46 5.16 -1.99
N ILE A 15 -6.53 4.47 -2.66
CA ILE A 15 -5.21 4.13 -2.07
C ILE A 15 -4.43 5.40 -1.75
N ILE A 16 -4.35 6.34 -2.70
CA ILE A 16 -3.65 7.63 -2.52
C ILE A 16 -4.30 8.42 -1.37
N PHE A 17 -5.63 8.47 -1.31
CA PHE A 17 -6.35 9.17 -0.25
C PHE A 17 -6.01 8.61 1.14
N VAL A 18 -6.02 7.28 1.31
CA VAL A 18 -5.69 6.64 2.60
C VAL A 18 -4.24 6.95 2.99
N ASN A 19 -3.30 6.79 2.07
CA ASN A 19 -1.88 7.00 2.34
C ASN A 19 -1.56 8.47 2.65
N LYS A 20 -2.13 9.42 1.89
CA LYS A 20 -1.91 10.85 2.07
C LYS A 20 -2.40 11.36 3.43
N ASN A 21 -3.48 10.78 3.94
CA ASN A 21 -4.10 11.20 5.19
C ASN A 21 -3.74 10.31 6.40
N GLY A 22 -2.93 9.27 6.21
CA GLY A 22 -2.56 8.33 7.29
C GLY A 22 -3.74 7.56 7.89
N LEU A 23 -4.80 7.33 7.11
CA LEU A 23 -6.03 6.69 7.59
C LEU A 23 -5.88 5.19 7.74
N ARG A 24 -6.72 4.58 8.59
CA ARG A 24 -6.91 3.13 8.54
C ARG A 24 -7.68 2.82 7.26
N TRP A 25 -7.35 1.70 6.60
CA TRP A 25 -8.06 1.26 5.39
C TRP A 25 -9.58 1.22 5.55
N ARG A 26 -10.06 0.83 6.74
CA ARG A 26 -11.50 0.75 7.08
C ARG A 26 -12.21 2.10 7.07
N ASP A 27 -11.47 3.18 7.25
CA ASP A 27 -11.98 4.54 7.34
C ASP A 27 -11.93 5.27 5.98
N ALA A 28 -11.54 4.56 4.92
CA ALA A 28 -11.57 5.09 3.56
C ALA A 28 -13.02 5.43 3.13
N PRO A 29 -13.24 6.57 2.45
CA PRO A 29 -14.55 6.92 1.91
C PRO A 29 -15.13 5.81 1.02
N TRP A 30 -16.42 5.53 1.19
CA TRP A 30 -17.10 4.41 0.52
C TRP A 30 -17.16 4.57 -1.01
N GLU A 31 -17.05 5.81 -1.52
CA GLU A 31 -16.99 6.15 -2.94
C GLU A 31 -15.83 5.47 -3.68
N TYR A 32 -14.71 5.19 -2.99
CA TYR A 32 -13.57 4.46 -3.56
C TYR A 32 -13.80 2.94 -3.62
N GLY A 33 -14.85 2.46 -2.95
CA GLY A 33 -15.22 1.05 -2.86
C GLY A 33 -14.76 0.37 -1.57
N PRO A 34 -14.89 -0.97 -1.49
CA PRO A 34 -14.64 -1.69 -0.26
C PRO A 34 -13.18 -1.58 0.22
N HIS A 35 -12.98 -1.27 1.50
CA HIS A 35 -11.65 -1.13 2.10
C HIS A 35 -10.74 -2.35 1.87
N LYS A 36 -11.29 -3.57 1.88
CA LYS A 36 -10.53 -4.80 1.59
C LYS A 36 -10.00 -4.81 0.16
N THR A 37 -10.75 -4.28 -0.80
CA THR A 37 -10.32 -4.16 -2.20
C THR A 37 -9.15 -3.18 -2.31
N LEU A 38 -9.22 -2.03 -1.63
CA LEU A 38 -8.13 -1.04 -1.60
C LEU A 38 -6.85 -1.67 -1.04
N TYR A 39 -6.92 -2.28 0.14
CA TYR A 39 -5.76 -2.91 0.78
C TYR A 39 -5.17 -4.06 -0.08
N ASN A 40 -6.01 -4.96 -0.58
CA ASN A 40 -5.55 -6.09 -1.37
C ASN A 40 -4.89 -5.64 -2.69
N ARG A 41 -5.42 -4.58 -3.32
CA ARG A 41 -4.82 -4.00 -4.52
C ARG A 41 -3.52 -3.29 -4.20
N TRP A 42 -3.48 -2.49 -3.15
CA TRP A 42 -2.24 -1.85 -2.69
C TRP A 42 -1.14 -2.89 -2.45
N LYS A 43 -1.43 -3.95 -1.70
CA LYS A 43 -0.47 -5.02 -1.43
C LYS A 43 -0.01 -5.73 -2.71
N ARG A 44 -0.94 -6.13 -3.57
CA ARG A 44 -0.63 -6.85 -4.82
C ARG A 44 0.17 -5.98 -5.78
N TRP A 45 -0.22 -4.73 -5.97
CA TRP A 45 0.45 -3.80 -6.87
C TRP A 45 1.82 -3.40 -6.35
N GLY A 46 1.99 -3.27 -5.03
CA GLY A 46 3.29 -3.11 -4.39
C GLY A 46 4.22 -4.29 -4.69
N ALA A 47 3.75 -5.53 -4.49
CA ALA A 47 4.53 -6.73 -4.81
C ALA A 47 4.86 -6.86 -6.31
N MET A 48 4.03 -6.32 -7.19
CA MET A 48 4.27 -6.30 -8.64
C MET A 48 5.14 -5.11 -9.10
N GLY A 49 5.59 -4.25 -8.20
CA GLY A 49 6.39 -3.05 -8.52
C GLY A 49 5.64 -1.99 -9.32
N ILE A 50 4.30 -2.01 -9.34
CA ILE A 50 3.49 -1.08 -10.15
C ILE A 50 3.69 0.37 -9.69
N PHE A 51 3.73 0.61 -8.39
CA PHE A 51 3.93 1.95 -7.86
C PHE A 51 5.30 2.51 -8.23
N ILE A 52 6.34 1.68 -8.21
CA ILE A 52 7.70 2.08 -8.62
C ILE A 52 7.69 2.53 -10.08
N ARG A 53 7.14 1.70 -10.99
CA ARG A 53 7.04 2.05 -12.42
C ARG A 53 6.22 3.31 -12.68
N MET A 54 5.15 3.54 -11.93
CA MET A 54 4.37 4.78 -12.03
C MET A 54 5.22 5.99 -11.65
N MET A 55 5.96 5.91 -10.53
CA MET A 55 6.82 6.99 -10.06
C MET A 55 7.98 7.26 -11.02
N GLU A 56 8.60 6.20 -11.58
CA GLU A 56 9.65 6.32 -12.60
C GLU A 56 9.13 7.04 -13.86
N GLY A 57 7.94 6.66 -14.33
CA GLY A 57 7.31 7.31 -15.48
C GLY A 57 7.01 8.79 -15.23
N LEU A 58 6.50 9.13 -14.04
CA LEU A 58 6.25 10.53 -13.66
C LEU A 58 7.54 11.34 -13.49
N ALA A 59 8.60 10.72 -12.95
CA ALA A 59 9.90 11.38 -12.77
C ALA A 59 10.61 11.65 -14.12
N ALA A 60 10.39 10.80 -15.12
CA ALA A 60 11.00 10.93 -16.44
C ALA A 60 10.53 12.18 -17.22
N GLU A 61 9.34 12.72 -16.91
CA GLU A 61 8.82 13.95 -17.53
C GLU A 61 9.53 15.22 -17.02
N GLY A 62 10.46 15.10 -16.06
CA GLY A 62 11.18 16.23 -15.48
C GLY A 62 10.33 16.95 -14.43
N ALA A 63 10.47 16.55 -13.18
CA ALA A 63 9.88 17.29 -12.06
C ALA A 63 10.79 18.46 -11.69
N GLU A 64 10.22 19.66 -11.53
CA GLU A 64 10.92 20.78 -10.87
C GLU A 64 11.36 20.32 -9.46
N PRO A 65 12.67 20.29 -9.15
CA PRO A 65 13.15 19.82 -7.87
C PRO A 65 12.67 20.73 -6.73
N GLN A 66 11.55 20.38 -6.10
CA GLN A 66 11.16 21.01 -4.85
C GLN A 66 11.94 20.37 -3.70
N THR A 67 12.48 21.19 -2.79
CA THR A 67 13.03 20.68 -1.54
C THR A 67 11.90 20.14 -0.68
N ILE A 68 11.81 18.81 -0.54
CA ILE A 68 10.83 18.13 0.29
C ILE A 68 11.55 17.61 1.54
N MET A 69 11.16 18.09 2.72
CA MET A 69 11.64 17.50 3.98
C MET A 69 10.76 16.31 4.33
N ILE A 70 11.35 15.11 4.38
CA ILE A 70 10.69 13.91 4.87
C ILE A 70 11.11 13.73 6.33
N ASP A 71 10.22 14.01 7.27
CA ASP A 71 10.43 13.61 8.66
C ASP A 71 9.92 12.17 8.86
N ALA A 72 10.72 11.34 9.52
CA ALA A 72 10.39 9.94 9.80
C ALA A 72 10.42 9.72 11.31
N THR A 73 9.29 9.36 11.90
CA THR A 73 9.23 9.01 13.33
C THR A 73 9.65 7.55 13.52
N TYR A 74 10.82 7.31 14.10
CA TYR A 74 11.26 5.97 14.50
C TYR A 74 10.82 5.67 15.94
N LEU A 75 9.92 4.70 16.12
CA LEU A 75 9.60 4.14 17.43
C LEU A 75 10.28 2.79 17.61
N LYS A 76 11.16 2.68 18.62
CA LYS A 76 11.79 1.40 18.99
C LYS A 76 10.72 0.43 19.49
N ALA A 77 10.59 -0.72 18.84
CA ALA A 77 9.68 -1.76 19.30
C ALA A 77 10.13 -2.33 20.66
N HIS A 78 9.19 -2.52 21.59
CA HIS A 78 9.44 -3.21 22.86
C HIS A 78 9.81 -4.68 22.60
N ARG A 79 10.67 -5.29 23.45
CA ARG A 79 11.21 -6.65 23.24
C ARG A 79 10.14 -7.74 23.02
N THR A 80 8.93 -7.51 23.52
CA THR A 80 7.80 -8.44 23.41
C THR A 80 7.00 -8.31 22.11
N ALA A 81 7.28 -7.32 21.26
CA ALA A 81 6.60 -7.15 19.97
C ALA A 81 7.05 -8.17 18.90
N SER A 82 8.18 -8.87 19.11
CA SER A 82 8.80 -9.76 18.10
C SER A 82 8.32 -11.22 18.14
N SER A 83 7.27 -11.59 18.87
CA SER A 83 6.85 -12.99 19.05
C SER A 83 5.92 -13.50 17.93
N LEU A 84 6.36 -13.49 16.68
CA LEU A 84 5.75 -14.33 15.64
C LEU A 84 6.39 -15.72 15.66
N ARG A 85 5.73 -16.68 16.31
CA ARG A 85 6.11 -18.09 16.30
C ARG A 85 5.97 -18.64 14.88
N LEU A 86 7.09 -18.97 14.22
CA LEU A 86 7.10 -19.76 12.98
C LEU A 86 6.34 -21.07 13.23
N LYS A 87 5.22 -21.29 12.53
CA LYS A 87 4.61 -22.63 12.45
C LYS A 87 5.54 -23.50 11.62
N LYS A 88 6.20 -24.44 12.29
CA LYS A 88 7.04 -25.50 11.73
C LYS A 88 6.20 -26.35 10.75
N GLY A 89 6.66 -26.51 9.51
CA GLY A 89 6.14 -27.46 8.54
C GLY A 89 7.28 -28.26 7.93
N LEU A 90 7.44 -29.49 8.41
CA LEU A 90 8.12 -30.68 7.86
C LEU A 90 9.26 -30.49 6.83
N GLN A 91 10.48 -30.82 7.24
CA GLN A 91 11.45 -31.51 6.36
C GLN A 91 11.56 -32.95 6.85
N ALA A 92 11.37 -33.90 5.93
CA ALA A 92 11.94 -35.23 6.02
C ALA A 92 12.88 -35.35 4.82
N VAL A 93 14.15 -35.64 5.11
CA VAL A 93 15.14 -36.15 4.13
C VAL A 93 14.89 -37.64 3.97
#